data_AF-A0A4Y4BD05-F1
#
_entry.id   AF-A0A4Y4BD05-F1
#
_cell.length_a   1.000
_cell.length_b   1.000
_cell.length_c   1.000
_cell.angle_alpha   90.00
_cell.angle_beta   90.00
_cell.angle_gamma   90.00
#
_symmetry.space_group_name_H-M   'P 1'
#
loop_
_entity.id
_entity.type
_entity.pdbx_description
1 polymer ?
#
loop_
_entity_poly.entity_id
_entity_poly.type
_entity_poly.pdbx_seq_one_letter_code
_entity_poly.pdbx_strand_id
1 'polypeptide(L)'
;MRKGERGIRIFGGRDVRETVENPATGKEEEQRRTVFFPVSVFDMGQTDLIDEEAGDPADIARALTGEDVAGIYDAVSDYLTGKGWTVEREAIAGAAHGYTDPEARRVAIDADLSPAQAAKTALHEAAHVILHAEEDHAEYVEHRGVKETEAESVAYIVAGILGLDTTAYSVGYVAGWSKCDADTIKATAANVLRAAHALADALTEPEPAAEAVEPAA
;
A
#
# COMPACT_ATOMS: atom_id res chain seq x y z
N MET A 1 6.53 -21.21 -15.67
CA MET A 1 7.58 -20.29 -16.18
C MET A 1 8.11 -20.81 -17.50
N ARG A 2 8.36 -19.93 -18.47
CA ARG A 2 8.93 -20.31 -19.76
C ARG A 2 10.40 -20.73 -19.61
N LYS A 3 10.82 -21.67 -20.44
CA LYS A 3 12.18 -22.22 -20.40
C LYS A 3 13.19 -21.15 -20.80
N GLY A 4 14.16 -20.87 -19.91
CA GLY A 4 15.23 -19.88 -20.13
C GLY A 4 15.04 -18.57 -19.38
N GLU A 5 13.87 -18.36 -18.76
CA GLU A 5 13.59 -17.17 -17.97
C GLU A 5 14.36 -17.17 -16.64
N ARG A 6 14.85 -15.99 -16.24
CA ARG A 6 15.59 -15.81 -14.98
C ARG A 6 14.63 -15.31 -13.90
N GLY A 7 14.60 -16.05 -12.79
CA GLY A 7 13.82 -15.66 -11.62
C GLY A 7 14.47 -14.51 -10.86
N ILE A 8 13.64 -13.70 -10.22
CA ILE A 8 14.00 -12.60 -9.34
C ILE A 8 14.09 -13.14 -7.91
N ARG A 9 15.17 -12.79 -7.21
CA ARG A 9 15.36 -13.22 -5.82
C ARG A 9 14.72 -12.20 -4.89
N ILE A 10 13.74 -12.65 -4.11
CA ILE A 10 13.10 -11.85 -3.05
C ILE A 10 13.28 -12.58 -1.72
N PHE A 11 13.10 -11.89 -0.59
CA PHE A 11 13.00 -12.56 0.70
C PHE A 11 11.57 -13.01 0.96
N GLY A 12 11.37 -14.32 1.12
CA GLY A 12 10.12 -14.90 1.59
C GLY A 12 10.17 -15.08 3.11
N GLY A 13 9.12 -14.66 3.81
CA GLY A 13 8.94 -14.91 5.23
C GLY A 13 8.30 -16.28 5.50
N ARG A 14 8.75 -16.98 6.54
CA ARG A 14 8.05 -18.14 7.10
C ARG A 14 7.99 -18.00 8.61
N ASP A 15 6.81 -18.20 9.16
CA ASP A 15 6.67 -18.32 10.61
C ASP A 15 7.20 -19.68 11.07
N VAL A 16 8.12 -19.62 12.02
CA VAL A 16 8.72 -20.79 12.67
C VAL A 16 8.33 -20.74 14.14
N ARG A 17 7.88 -21.89 14.65
CA ARG A 17 7.69 -22.11 16.08
C ARG A 17 8.93 -22.79 16.61
N GLU A 18 9.52 -22.23 17.65
CA GLU A 18 10.72 -22.72 18.31
C GLU A 18 10.44 -22.80 19.80
N THR A 19 10.68 -23.96 20.41
CA THR A 19 10.60 -24.13 21.85
C THR A 19 11.93 -23.66 22.45
N VAL A 20 11.89 -22.62 23.28
CA VAL A 20 13.07 -22.04 23.91
C VAL A 20 12.93 -22.16 25.41
N GLU A 21 13.99 -22.57 26.10
CA GLU A 21 14.02 -22.58 27.56
C GLU A 21 14.21 -21.16 28.09
N ASN A 22 13.28 -20.69 28.92
CA ASN A 22 13.34 -19.37 29.52
C ASN A 22 14.43 -19.35 30.61
N PRO A 23 15.50 -18.54 30.45
CA PRO A 23 16.64 -18.54 31.37
C PRO A 23 16.32 -18.03 32.79
N ALA A 24 15.19 -17.34 32.97
CA ALA A 24 14.73 -16.87 34.29
C ALA A 24 13.85 -17.88 35.02
N THR A 25 13.15 -18.77 34.29
CA THR A 25 12.14 -19.67 34.88
C THR A 25 12.46 -21.16 34.69
N GLY A 26 13.40 -21.52 33.81
CA GLY A 26 13.77 -22.90 33.47
C GLY A 26 12.64 -23.67 32.77
N LYS A 27 11.61 -22.99 32.27
CA LYS A 27 10.48 -23.60 31.57
C LYS A 27 10.63 -23.43 30.06
N GLU A 28 10.22 -24.46 29.33
CA GLU A 28 10.06 -24.40 27.89
C GLU A 28 8.89 -23.47 27.52
N GLU A 29 9.16 -22.48 26.68
CA GLU A 29 8.16 -21.57 26.11
C GLU A 29 8.20 -21.66 24.58
N GLU A 30 7.03 -21.74 23.95
CA GLU A 30 6.92 -21.74 22.50
C GLU A 30 6.98 -20.29 21.98
N GLN A 31 8.05 -19.96 21.26
CA GLN A 31 8.22 -18.66 20.63
C GLN A 31 7.92 -18.79 19.13
N ARG A 32 7.09 -17.88 18.62
CA ARG A 32 6.87 -17.71 17.18
C ARG A 32 7.80 -16.61 16.68
N ARG A 33 8.62 -16.94 15.69
CA ARG A 33 9.46 -15.95 15.00
C ARG A 33 9.31 -16.09 13.50
N THR A 34 9.29 -14.98 12.79
CA THR A 34 9.33 -14.97 11.33
C THR A 34 10.78 -15.01 10.87
N VAL A 35 11.13 -16.01 10.04
CA VAL A 35 12.44 -16.08 9.40
C VAL A 35 12.31 -15.72 7.92
N PHE A 36 13.24 -14.91 7.43
CA PHE A 36 13.30 -14.52 6.03
C PHE A 36 14.40 -15.31 5.31
N PHE A 37 14.09 -15.87 4.15
CA PHE A 37 15.05 -16.57 3.30
C PHE A 37 14.81 -16.24 1.83
N PRO A 38 15.87 -16.28 1.00
CA PRO A 38 15.74 -15.86 -0.38
C PRO A 38 14.98 -16.92 -1.21
N VAL A 39 13.85 -16.52 -1.79
CA VAL A 39 13.01 -17.29 -2.72
C VAL A 39 13.13 -16.70 -4.13
N SER A 40 12.76 -17.49 -5.13
CA SER A 40 12.74 -17.04 -6.52
C SER A 40 11.31 -16.87 -6.99
N VAL A 41 10.97 -15.67 -7.46
CA VAL A 41 9.71 -15.36 -8.14
C VAL A 41 10.00 -15.07 -9.61
N PHE A 42 9.00 -15.15 -10.47
CA PHE A 42 9.13 -14.85 -11.90
C PHE A 42 8.12 -13.75 -12.25
N ASP A 43 8.51 -12.86 -13.15
CA ASP A 43 7.60 -11.85 -13.68
C ASP A 43 6.43 -12.54 -14.41
N MET A 44 5.24 -11.93 -14.41
CA MET A 44 4.07 -12.51 -15.08
C MET A 44 4.34 -12.70 -16.58
N GLY A 45 5.02 -11.74 -17.20
CA GLY A 45 5.54 -11.79 -18.56
C GLY A 45 6.69 -12.79 -18.77
N GLN A 46 6.99 -13.65 -17.79
CA GLN A 46 7.88 -14.82 -17.89
C GLN A 46 7.16 -16.15 -17.63
N THR A 47 5.87 -16.09 -17.30
CA THR A 47 5.05 -17.25 -16.97
C THR A 47 3.95 -17.45 -18.00
N ASP A 48 3.63 -18.71 -18.28
CA ASP A 48 2.39 -19.09 -18.95
C ASP A 48 1.40 -19.51 -17.86
N LEU A 49 0.11 -19.30 -18.11
CA LEU A 49 -0.95 -19.86 -17.28
C LEU A 49 -0.82 -21.38 -17.20
N ILE A 50 -0.80 -21.91 -15.99
CA ILE A 50 -0.79 -23.36 -15.72
C ILE A 50 -2.22 -23.89 -15.61
N ASP A 51 -3.15 -23.01 -15.24
CA ASP A 51 -4.57 -23.28 -15.07
C ASP A 51 -5.37 -22.18 -15.78
N GLU A 52 -6.15 -22.53 -16.80
CA GLU A 52 -6.98 -21.58 -17.56
C GLU A 52 -8.16 -21.05 -16.70
N GLU A 53 -8.57 -21.78 -15.66
CA GLU A 53 -9.62 -21.37 -14.72
C GLU A 53 -9.11 -20.37 -13.66
N ALA A 54 -7.78 -20.26 -13.47
CA ALA A 54 -7.17 -19.27 -12.61
C ALA A 54 -7.25 -17.83 -13.16
N GLY A 55 -7.61 -17.66 -14.45
CA GLY A 55 -7.72 -16.37 -15.14
C GLY A 55 -6.37 -15.73 -15.49
N ASP A 56 -6.32 -14.90 -16.54
CA ASP A 56 -5.08 -14.22 -16.97
C ASP A 56 -4.51 -13.35 -15.84
N PRO A 57 -3.22 -13.53 -15.46
CA PRO A 57 -2.61 -12.70 -14.46
C PRO A 57 -2.57 -11.21 -14.82
N ALA A 58 -2.67 -10.89 -16.11
CA ALA A 58 -2.80 -9.52 -16.60
C ALA A 58 -4.17 -8.88 -16.29
N ASP A 59 -5.20 -9.68 -16.03
CA ASP A 59 -6.55 -9.24 -15.64
C ASP A 59 -6.72 -9.10 -14.11
N ILE A 60 -5.64 -9.20 -13.32
CA ILE A 60 -5.70 -9.26 -11.84
C ILE A 60 -5.95 -7.88 -11.15
N ALA A 61 -5.93 -6.76 -11.85
CA ALA A 61 -6.33 -5.48 -11.25
C ALA A 61 -7.82 -5.19 -11.53
N ARG A 62 -8.73 -5.93 -10.90
CA ARG A 62 -10.16 -5.57 -10.94
C ARG A 62 -10.42 -4.49 -9.91
N ALA A 63 -11.27 -3.53 -10.27
CA ALA A 63 -11.77 -2.57 -9.29
C ALA A 63 -12.41 -3.32 -8.13
N LEU A 64 -12.08 -2.90 -6.90
CA LEU A 64 -12.68 -3.44 -5.70
C LEU A 64 -14.19 -3.15 -5.73
N THR A 65 -14.96 -4.10 -5.22
CA THR A 65 -16.41 -3.96 -5.08
C THR A 65 -16.77 -4.18 -3.61
N GLY A 66 -17.87 -3.56 -3.18
CA GLY A 66 -18.34 -3.69 -1.80
C GLY A 66 -18.09 -2.44 -0.95
N GLU A 67 -18.26 -2.62 0.35
CA GLU A 67 -18.32 -1.54 1.35
C GLU A 67 -16.95 -1.25 1.98
N ASP A 68 -16.76 -0.01 2.43
CA ASP A 68 -15.64 0.40 3.28
C ASP A 68 -16.04 0.28 4.75
N VAL A 69 -16.12 -0.96 5.25
CA VAL A 69 -16.61 -1.26 6.61
C VAL A 69 -15.71 -0.65 7.69
N ALA A 70 -14.42 -0.48 7.38
CA ALA A 70 -13.44 0.09 8.31
C ALA A 70 -13.42 1.63 8.30
N GLY A 71 -14.21 2.29 7.44
CA GLY A 71 -14.27 3.76 7.37
C GLY A 71 -12.95 4.39 6.92
N ILE A 72 -12.19 3.69 6.08
CA ILE A 72 -10.85 4.08 5.61
C ILE A 72 -10.90 5.39 4.83
N TYR A 73 -11.89 5.58 3.95
CA TYR A 73 -12.03 6.80 3.16
C TYR A 73 -12.14 8.04 4.07
N ASP A 74 -13.00 7.98 5.09
CA ASP A 74 -13.21 9.09 6.00
C ASP A 74 -11.96 9.34 6.85
N ALA A 75 -11.33 8.28 7.37
CA ALA A 75 -10.09 8.39 8.14
C ALA A 75 -8.94 9.03 7.34
N VAL A 76 -8.79 8.66 6.07
CA VAL A 76 -7.82 9.29 5.15
C VAL A 76 -8.18 10.75 4.90
N SER A 77 -9.47 11.04 4.69
CA SER A 77 -9.95 12.40 4.45
C SER A 77 -9.68 13.31 5.65
N ASP A 78 -9.93 12.84 6.86
CA ASP A 78 -9.66 13.55 8.11
C ASP A 78 -8.15 13.78 8.30
N TYR A 79 -7.33 12.75 8.08
CA TYR A 79 -5.88 12.87 8.14
C TYR A 79 -5.34 13.95 7.19
N LEU A 80 -5.73 13.90 5.92
CA LEU A 80 -5.29 14.86 4.91
C LEU A 80 -5.81 16.27 5.20
N THR A 81 -7.06 16.40 5.66
CA THR A 81 -7.65 17.68 6.09
C THR A 81 -6.89 18.27 7.27
N GLY A 82 -6.51 17.45 8.26
CA GLY A 82 -5.65 17.86 9.38
C GLY A 82 -4.25 18.33 8.94
N LYS A 83 -3.80 17.93 7.75
CA LYS A 83 -2.56 18.40 7.10
C LYS A 83 -2.78 19.60 6.16
N GLY A 84 -3.99 20.16 6.12
CA GLY A 84 -4.33 21.31 5.28
C GLY A 84 -4.48 20.96 3.79
N TRP A 85 -4.91 19.74 3.48
CA TRP A 85 -5.37 19.35 2.14
C TRP A 85 -6.90 19.34 2.09
N THR A 86 -7.47 19.46 0.90
CA THR A 86 -8.89 19.16 0.67
C THR A 86 -9.04 17.79 0.04
N VAL A 87 -10.06 17.04 0.44
CA VAL A 87 -10.40 15.73 -0.15
C VAL A 87 -11.85 15.76 -0.57
N GLU A 88 -12.11 15.47 -1.85
CA GLU A 88 -13.44 15.59 -2.43
C GLU A 88 -13.79 14.38 -3.30
N ARG A 89 -15.08 14.01 -3.31
CA ARG A 89 -15.63 13.10 -4.32
C ARG A 89 -16.26 13.93 -5.43
N GLU A 90 -15.80 13.72 -6.66
CA GLU A 90 -16.35 14.39 -7.84
C GLU A 90 -16.42 13.44 -9.02
N ALA A 91 -17.24 13.76 -10.03
CA ALA A 91 -17.24 12.99 -11.26
C ALA A 91 -15.93 13.26 -12.03
N ILE A 92 -15.11 12.23 -12.19
CA ILE A 92 -13.83 12.32 -12.92
C ILE A 92 -14.01 11.73 -14.32
N ALA A 93 -13.66 12.49 -15.35
CA ALA A 93 -13.74 12.00 -16.72
C ALA A 93 -12.56 11.07 -17.06
N GLY A 94 -12.85 9.98 -17.76
CA GLY A 94 -11.83 9.06 -18.28
C GLY A 94 -11.68 7.81 -17.44
N ALA A 95 -10.45 7.30 -17.34
CA ALA A 95 -10.13 6.03 -16.66
C ALA A 95 -9.47 6.24 -15.29
N ALA A 96 -9.25 7.49 -14.87
CA ALA A 96 -8.63 7.78 -13.58
C ALA A 96 -9.66 7.59 -12.46
N HIS A 97 -9.24 6.92 -11.38
CA HIS A 97 -10.06 6.73 -10.19
C HIS A 97 -9.90 7.87 -9.18
N GLY A 98 -8.81 8.63 -9.28
CA GLY A 98 -8.51 9.78 -8.44
C GLY A 98 -7.28 10.50 -8.95
N TYR A 99 -6.99 11.66 -8.36
CA TYR A 99 -5.74 12.39 -8.57
C TYR A 99 -5.42 13.31 -7.40
N THR A 100 -4.12 13.60 -7.26
CA THR A 100 -3.58 14.58 -6.35
C THR A 100 -3.13 15.81 -7.14
N ASP A 101 -3.57 16.99 -6.71
CA ASP A 101 -3.12 18.30 -7.18
C ASP A 101 -2.31 18.98 -6.07
N PRO A 102 -0.97 18.91 -6.12
CA PRO A 102 -0.12 19.48 -5.09
C PRO A 102 -0.15 21.00 -5.03
N GLU A 103 -0.36 21.68 -6.17
CA GLU A 103 -0.41 23.14 -6.23
C GLU A 103 -1.66 23.67 -5.52
N ALA A 104 -2.80 23.03 -5.74
CA ALA A 104 -4.06 23.35 -5.06
C ALA A 104 -4.19 22.71 -3.66
N ARG A 105 -3.26 21.83 -3.28
CA ARG A 105 -3.34 20.96 -2.09
C ARG A 105 -4.68 20.22 -2.02
N ARG A 106 -5.06 19.60 -3.14
CA ARG A 106 -6.35 18.95 -3.32
C ARG A 106 -6.18 17.49 -3.74
N VAL A 107 -7.00 16.63 -3.18
CA VAL A 107 -7.18 15.23 -3.60
C VAL A 107 -8.61 15.06 -4.07
N ALA A 108 -8.76 14.54 -5.29
CA ALA A 108 -10.06 14.23 -5.86
C ALA A 108 -10.18 12.72 -6.08
N ILE A 109 -11.31 12.15 -5.69
CA ILE A 109 -11.63 10.73 -5.85
C ILE A 109 -12.92 10.63 -6.66
N ASP A 110 -12.96 9.72 -7.62
CA ASP A 110 -14.12 9.56 -8.48
C ASP A 110 -15.35 9.16 -7.65
N ALA A 111 -16.42 9.94 -7.77
CA ALA A 111 -17.67 9.78 -7.04
C ALA A 111 -18.39 8.48 -7.39
N ASP A 112 -18.16 7.94 -8.59
CA ASP A 112 -18.85 6.74 -9.07
C ASP A 112 -18.19 5.42 -8.60
N LEU A 113 -17.07 5.50 -7.87
CA LEU A 113 -16.42 4.32 -7.31
C LEU A 113 -17.22 3.71 -6.17
N SER A 114 -17.19 2.38 -6.08
CA SER A 114 -17.65 1.63 -4.90
C SER A 114 -16.93 2.14 -3.64
N PRO A 115 -17.54 2.06 -2.45
CA PRO A 115 -16.87 2.48 -1.21
C PRO A 115 -15.51 1.82 -0.99
N ALA A 116 -15.38 0.51 -1.22
CA ALA A 116 -14.11 -0.20 -1.10
C ALA A 116 -13.05 0.31 -2.10
N GLN A 117 -13.44 0.58 -3.34
CA GLN A 117 -12.51 1.14 -4.34
C GLN A 117 -12.14 2.59 -4.01
N ALA A 118 -13.08 3.38 -3.50
CA ALA A 118 -12.85 4.74 -3.04
C ALA A 118 -11.83 4.79 -1.91
N ALA A 119 -11.96 3.90 -0.92
CA ALA A 119 -11.01 3.74 0.18
C ALA A 119 -9.60 3.41 -0.31
N LYS A 120 -9.47 2.43 -1.23
CA LYS A 120 -8.18 2.08 -1.84
C LYS A 120 -7.59 3.28 -2.59
N THR A 121 -8.40 3.96 -3.39
CA THR A 121 -7.96 5.15 -4.14
C THR A 121 -7.54 6.26 -3.18
N ALA A 122 -8.26 6.48 -2.08
CA ALA A 122 -7.88 7.46 -1.07
C ALA A 122 -6.51 7.16 -0.46
N LEU A 123 -6.23 5.89 -0.11
CA LEU A 123 -4.92 5.47 0.37
C LEU A 123 -3.81 5.71 -0.66
N HIS A 124 -4.08 5.48 -1.94
CA HIS A 124 -3.14 5.74 -3.04
C HIS A 124 -2.81 7.22 -3.18
N GLU A 125 -3.83 8.08 -3.21
CA GLU A 125 -3.63 9.52 -3.31
C GLU A 125 -2.97 10.09 -2.04
N ALA A 126 -3.32 9.58 -0.86
CA ALA A 126 -2.63 9.94 0.39
C ALA A 126 -1.14 9.56 0.35
N ALA A 127 -0.80 8.42 -0.26
CA ALA A 127 0.60 8.04 -0.45
C ALA A 127 1.34 9.01 -1.39
N HIS A 128 0.70 9.47 -2.48
CA HIS A 128 1.23 10.54 -3.33
C HIS A 128 1.46 11.83 -2.55
N VAL A 129 0.51 12.21 -1.68
CA VAL A 129 0.69 13.38 -0.80
C VAL A 129 1.90 13.24 0.12
N ILE A 130 2.06 12.08 0.76
CA ILE A 130 3.14 11.84 1.74
C ILE A 130 4.52 11.78 1.06
N LEU A 131 4.59 11.17 -0.13
CA LEU A 131 5.86 10.88 -0.79
C LEU A 131 6.29 11.97 -1.77
N HIS A 132 5.34 12.56 -2.51
CA HIS A 132 5.64 13.23 -3.78
C HIS A 132 5.09 14.66 -3.90
N ALA A 133 4.24 15.13 -2.96
CA ALA A 133 3.59 16.44 -3.08
C ALA A 133 4.53 17.65 -3.08
N GLU A 134 5.73 17.52 -2.50
CA GLU A 134 6.71 18.61 -2.42
C GLU A 134 7.75 18.54 -3.56
N GLU A 135 7.61 17.59 -4.48
CA GLU A 135 8.51 17.44 -5.62
C GLU A 135 8.09 18.32 -6.80
N ASP A 136 9.05 18.75 -7.61
CA ASP A 136 8.76 19.49 -8.84
C ASP A 136 8.05 18.58 -9.86
N HIS A 137 7.14 19.17 -10.65
CA HIS A 137 6.39 18.45 -11.67
C HIS A 137 7.29 17.72 -12.69
N ALA A 138 8.42 18.32 -13.07
CA ALA A 138 9.36 17.69 -14.00
C ALA A 138 10.00 16.41 -13.40
N GLU A 139 10.36 16.46 -12.11
CA GLU A 139 10.88 15.29 -11.36
C GLU A 139 9.80 14.21 -11.25
N TYR A 140 8.54 14.60 -11.04
CA TYR A 140 7.41 13.66 -11.05
C TYR A 140 7.25 12.95 -12.39
N VAL A 141 7.25 13.71 -13.49
CA VAL A 141 7.07 13.16 -14.84
C VAL A 141 8.24 12.26 -15.25
N GLU A 142 9.48 12.64 -14.94
CA GLU A 142 10.67 11.84 -15.26
C GLU A 142 10.67 10.47 -14.58
N HIS A 143 10.23 10.42 -13.31
CA HIS A 143 10.25 9.21 -12.49
C HIS A 143 8.86 8.62 -12.21
N ARG A 144 7.85 9.00 -13.01
CA ARG A 144 6.45 8.65 -12.78
C ARG A 144 6.23 7.17 -12.48
N GLY A 145 6.87 6.27 -13.23
CA GLY A 145 6.73 4.83 -13.02
C GLY A 145 7.10 4.39 -11.60
N VAL A 146 8.18 4.93 -11.04
CA VAL A 146 8.62 4.64 -9.65
C VAL A 146 7.72 5.30 -8.63
N LYS A 147 7.14 6.47 -8.93
CA LYS A 147 6.26 7.18 -8.00
C LYS A 147 4.90 6.50 -7.85
N GLU A 148 4.29 6.10 -8.95
CA GLU A 148 3.03 5.32 -8.96
C GLU A 148 3.23 3.95 -8.29
N THR A 149 4.39 3.33 -8.51
CA THR A 149 4.84 2.11 -7.82
C THR A 149 4.82 2.26 -6.30
N GLU A 150 5.44 3.33 -5.80
CA GLU A 150 5.56 3.55 -4.37
C GLU A 150 4.19 3.83 -3.77
N ALA A 151 3.39 4.70 -4.41
CA ALA A 151 2.04 5.03 -3.98
C ALA A 151 1.14 3.78 -3.92
N GLU A 152 1.18 2.94 -4.96
CA GLU A 152 0.41 1.70 -5.03
C GLU A 152 0.85 0.69 -3.96
N SER A 153 2.16 0.57 -3.73
CA SER A 153 2.70 -0.33 -2.71
C SER A 153 2.29 0.10 -1.30
N VAL A 154 2.29 1.41 -1.01
CA VAL A 154 1.81 1.95 0.26
C VAL A 154 0.33 1.66 0.44
N ALA A 155 -0.50 1.96 -0.58
CA ALA A 155 -1.94 1.72 -0.53
C ALA A 155 -2.25 0.24 -0.24
N TYR A 156 -1.55 -0.68 -0.91
CA TYR A 156 -1.71 -2.11 -0.70
C TYR A 156 -1.35 -2.55 0.74
N ILE A 157 -0.22 -2.10 1.27
CA ILE A 157 0.23 -2.44 2.63
C ILE A 157 -0.76 -1.92 3.66
N VAL A 158 -1.15 -0.65 3.57
CA VAL A 158 -2.03 0.00 4.56
C VAL A 158 -3.44 -0.57 4.48
N ALA A 159 -3.97 -0.83 3.28
CA ALA A 159 -5.24 -1.52 3.10
C ALA A 159 -5.23 -2.89 3.81
N GLY A 160 -4.15 -3.67 3.67
CA GLY A 160 -3.99 -4.95 4.36
C GLY A 160 -3.92 -4.82 5.89
N ILE A 161 -3.28 -3.78 6.43
CA ILE A 161 -3.26 -3.48 7.88
C ILE A 161 -4.66 -3.16 8.39
N LEU A 162 -5.44 -2.40 7.64
CA LEU A 162 -6.80 -1.97 7.99
C LEU A 162 -7.87 -3.03 7.69
N GLY A 163 -7.47 -4.20 7.18
CA GLY A 163 -8.37 -5.32 6.91
C GLY A 163 -9.24 -5.15 5.66
N LEU A 164 -8.89 -4.22 4.75
CA LEU A 164 -9.52 -4.11 3.45
C LEU A 164 -9.05 -5.27 2.55
N ASP A 165 -9.99 -6.04 2.02
CA ASP A 165 -9.67 -7.17 1.14
C ASP A 165 -9.18 -6.68 -0.22
N THR A 166 -7.86 -6.66 -0.40
CA THR A 166 -7.18 -6.32 -1.64
C THR A 166 -6.80 -7.55 -2.47
N THR A 167 -7.29 -8.75 -2.14
CA THR A 167 -6.92 -9.99 -2.86
C THR A 167 -7.33 -9.98 -4.34
N ALA A 168 -8.38 -9.22 -4.68
CA ALA A 168 -8.81 -8.98 -6.06
C ALA A 168 -7.93 -7.96 -6.82
N TYR A 169 -6.90 -7.42 -6.17
CA TYR A 169 -6.02 -6.38 -6.69
C TYR A 169 -4.56 -6.83 -6.63
N SER A 170 -3.92 -7.05 -7.79
CA SER A 170 -2.48 -7.30 -7.85
C SER A 170 -1.68 -6.02 -7.96
N VAL A 171 -0.68 -5.86 -7.11
CA VAL A 171 0.45 -4.97 -7.42
C VAL A 171 1.26 -5.65 -8.53
N GLY A 172 1.27 -5.06 -9.73
CA GLY A 172 2.20 -5.44 -10.79
C GLY A 172 3.62 -5.33 -10.24
N TYR A 173 4.29 -6.48 -10.08
CA TYR A 173 5.54 -6.55 -9.33
C TYR A 173 6.65 -5.68 -9.92
N VAL A 174 7.46 -5.15 -9.00
CA VAL A 174 8.78 -4.48 -9.10
C VAL A 174 9.79 -5.19 -10.01
N ALA A 175 9.47 -6.40 -10.47
CA ALA A 175 10.21 -7.26 -11.37
C ALA A 175 10.61 -6.60 -12.70
N GLY A 176 9.74 -5.79 -13.29
CA GLY A 176 10.01 -5.04 -14.52
C GLY A 176 10.73 -3.70 -14.29
N TRP A 177 10.85 -3.26 -13.04
CA TRP A 177 11.22 -1.90 -12.70
C TRP A 177 12.74 -1.80 -12.51
N SER A 178 13.34 -0.81 -13.16
CA SER A 178 14.77 -0.45 -13.11
C SER A 178 15.79 -1.31 -13.86
N LYS A 179 15.38 -2.32 -14.65
CA LYS A 179 16.32 -3.37 -15.15
C LYS A 179 17.04 -4.10 -14.00
N CYS A 180 16.41 -4.16 -12.82
CA CYS A 180 16.97 -4.73 -11.59
C CYS A 180 18.17 -3.94 -11.00
N ASP A 181 18.12 -2.61 -10.96
CA ASP A 181 19.08 -1.82 -10.19
C ASP A 181 18.78 -1.95 -8.68
N ALA A 182 19.73 -2.54 -7.95
CA ALA A 182 19.53 -2.90 -6.55
C ALA A 182 19.40 -1.68 -5.63
N ASP A 183 20.01 -0.56 -5.98
CA ASP A 183 19.96 0.65 -5.15
C ASP A 183 18.64 1.39 -5.34
N THR A 184 18.12 1.47 -6.58
CA THR A 184 16.74 1.92 -6.84
C THR A 184 15.72 1.09 -6.07
N ILE A 185 15.80 -0.25 -6.13
CA ILE A 185 14.87 -1.13 -5.42
C ILE A 185 14.91 -0.89 -3.90
N LYS A 186 16.09 -0.73 -3.32
CA LYS A 186 16.23 -0.44 -1.88
C LYS A 186 15.65 0.93 -1.51
N ALA A 187 15.92 1.95 -2.31
CA ALA A 187 15.40 3.30 -2.08
C ALA A 187 13.87 3.31 -2.13
N THR A 188 13.28 2.70 -3.16
CA THR A 188 11.84 2.52 -3.31
C THR A 188 11.24 1.78 -2.12
N ALA A 189 11.83 0.64 -1.72
CA ALA A 189 11.33 -0.11 -0.57
C ALA A 189 11.39 0.69 0.74
N ALA A 190 12.46 1.46 0.96
CA ALA A 190 12.59 2.31 2.13
C ALA A 190 11.57 3.45 2.16
N ASN A 191 11.27 4.06 1.01
CA ASN A 191 10.23 5.07 0.87
C ASN A 191 8.85 4.50 1.15
N VAL A 192 8.52 3.36 0.54
CA VAL A 192 7.24 2.65 0.75
C VAL A 192 7.04 2.32 2.21
N LEU A 193 8.03 1.68 2.87
CA LEU A 193 7.89 1.29 4.27
C LEU A 193 7.71 2.50 5.20
N ARG A 194 8.46 3.58 4.95
CA ARG A 194 8.34 4.83 5.73
C ARG A 194 6.95 5.44 5.59
N ALA A 195 6.44 5.58 4.36
CA ALA A 195 5.12 6.16 4.12
C ALA A 195 3.99 5.26 4.62
N ALA A 196 4.10 3.94 4.44
CA ALA A 196 3.12 2.98 4.94
C ALA A 196 3.02 3.01 6.47
N HIS A 197 4.13 3.09 7.21
CA HIS A 197 4.08 3.28 8.65
C HIS A 197 3.44 4.63 9.03
N ALA A 198 3.87 5.73 8.42
CA ALA A 198 3.33 7.06 8.74
C ALA A 198 1.82 7.15 8.52
N LEU A 199 1.31 6.54 7.44
CA LEU A 199 -0.11 6.51 7.14
C LEU A 199 -0.85 5.50 8.04
N ALA A 200 -0.33 4.29 8.25
CA ALA A 200 -0.96 3.31 9.13
C ALA A 200 -1.08 3.80 10.58
N ASP A 201 -0.02 4.41 11.14
CA ASP A 201 -0.03 4.97 12.49
C ASP A 201 -1.11 6.07 12.59
N ALA A 202 -1.16 6.98 11.62
CA ALA A 202 -2.14 8.06 11.60
C ALA A 202 -3.60 7.58 11.50
N LEU A 203 -3.84 6.43 10.87
CA LEU A 203 -5.19 5.87 10.69
C LEU A 203 -5.59 4.88 11.78
N THR A 204 -4.65 4.46 12.65
CA THR A 204 -4.92 3.44 13.69
C THR A 204 -4.74 3.95 15.12
N GLU A 205 -4.01 5.04 15.33
CA GLU A 205 -3.91 5.68 16.64
C GLU A 205 -5.21 6.43 16.99
N PRO A 206 -5.80 6.20 18.18
CA PRO A 206 -6.97 6.97 18.60
C PRO A 206 -6.57 8.43 18.85
N GLU A 207 -7.39 9.38 18.40
CA GLU A 207 -7.22 10.78 18.78
C GLU A 207 -7.08 10.90 20.31
N PRO A 208 -6.15 11.71 20.82
CA PRO A 208 -6.10 11.98 22.26
C PRO A 208 -7.44 12.60 22.66
N ALA A 209 -8.13 11.93 23.57
CA ALA A 209 -9.42 12.37 24.08
C ALA A 209 -9.35 13.85 24.49
N ALA A 210 -10.17 14.68 23.86
CA ALA A 210 -10.32 16.08 24.23
C ALA A 210 -10.60 16.16 25.74
N GLU A 211 -9.67 16.75 26.48
CA GLU A 211 -9.76 16.92 27.92
C GLU A 211 -11.07 17.69 28.21
N ALA A 212 -12.02 17.01 28.83
CA ALA A 212 -13.29 17.60 29.22
C ALA A 212 -12.98 18.73 30.22
N VAL A 213 -13.09 19.97 29.75
CA VAL A 213 -13.04 21.15 30.61
C VAL A 213 -14.25 21.08 31.54
N GLU A 214 -14.01 20.69 32.79
CA GLU A 214 -15.03 20.75 33.84
C GLU A 214 -15.51 22.20 33.99
N PRO A 215 -16.82 22.45 34.12
CA PRO A 215 -17.32 23.79 34.36
C PRO A 215 -16.95 24.20 35.79
N ALA A 216 -16.27 25.34 35.91
CA ALA A 216 -15.98 25.95 37.20
C ALA A 216 -17.28 26.24 37.96
N ALA A 217 -17.35 25.72 39.19
CA ALA A 217 -18.44 25.95 40.15
C ALA A 217 -18.33 27.31 40.85
#